data_AF-A0A319EAR4-F1
#
_entry.id   AF-A0A319EAR4-F1
#
_cell.length_a   1.000
_cell.length_b   1.000
_cell.length_c   1.000
_cell.angle_alpha   90.00
_cell.angle_beta   90.00
_cell.angle_gamma   90.00
#
_symmetry.space_group_name_H-M   'P 1'
#
loop_
_entity.id
_entity.type
_entity.pdbx_description
1 polymer ?
#
loop_
_entity_poly.entity_id
_entity_poly.type
_entity_poly.pdbx_seq_one_letter_code
_entity_poly.pdbx_strand_id
1 'polypeptide(L)'
;MAPPSGSAAYKKKDGTLTIAQDSQSISWIPAAGGAAGTITLPVSQITNLQQTPASNPKVMLKIFVLPPNAPANSPEQYVFSFTAGANARPEADAIRDALSAAIQAAKTAQNPPVKEGVSPVMAIANAVSSVGQVKNPWDDDKRLQGDVELQQSLLKSNPVLQRMFMESLHTKPDTLSAGQFMTLFWSTRLHLLRAHAIERSQTRGSYNVLSTLKPRVEDSVTKLNISKEQIQLIFNQHPLVKRVYDENVPKLSEQQFWSRFFQSRLFKKLRGERISETDPTDMILDKYLTADESGNLPRDAHVPHFLDLAGNEVNNSQRQGNRPDVDMRPSSVEKVPIIRTLNMLSEKIMANVAPADGEAHTSAEDGTYNELQLRDLRGDEEQNRILLNVKDQSRFFSSQNKSAEDEQNKLFAQQDPSKILGNLRGELGRNLPEGGAAPLGKLVEPQENEDEDEQKFVNVVGSRPNLKRASTQILEAIRDRRTQNEGSSSAGTYGLSPALYDRLTLTHATTTEFLHQFWQAFLSGNADRAGEVASLVESLNRAMERIKSVAQDADAERQVEIGRLRQHAREVLEKTGRKIKISLASVGGGEQTVNRLLGPTIRALETALAKYNQALAEEMKEMPAG
;
A
#
# COMPACT_ATOMS: atom_id res chain seq x y z
N MET A 1 -38.94 -26.17 28.32
CA MET A 1 -40.26 -25.88 27.72
C MET A 1 -40.28 -26.56 26.35
N ALA A 2 -41.38 -27.23 25.98
CA ALA A 2 -41.49 -27.82 24.65
C ALA A 2 -41.49 -26.70 23.59
N PRO A 3 -40.80 -26.86 22.45
CA PRO A 3 -40.81 -25.85 21.40
C PRO A 3 -42.24 -25.67 20.86
N PRO A 4 -42.67 -24.44 20.52
CA PRO A 4 -43.98 -24.20 19.95
C PRO A 4 -44.12 -24.94 18.61
N SER A 5 -45.19 -25.71 18.50
CA SER A 5 -45.56 -26.50 17.34
C SER A 5 -47.03 -26.29 16.99
N GLY A 6 -47.37 -26.38 15.70
CA GLY A 6 -48.74 -26.20 15.24
C GLY A 6 -49.01 -26.91 13.92
N SER A 7 -50.26 -27.34 13.71
CA SER A 7 -50.66 -28.03 12.49
C SER A 7 -50.93 -27.03 11.37
N ALA A 8 -50.14 -27.13 10.29
CA ALA A 8 -50.19 -26.21 9.17
C ALA A 8 -50.04 -26.92 7.83
N ALA A 9 -50.84 -26.50 6.85
CA ALA A 9 -50.73 -26.93 5.47
C ALA A 9 -49.84 -25.98 4.66
N TYR A 10 -48.96 -26.55 3.83
CA TYR A 10 -48.11 -25.84 2.89
C TYR A 10 -48.32 -26.41 1.48
N LYS A 11 -48.58 -25.55 0.49
CA LYS A 11 -48.90 -25.95 -0.90
C LYS A 11 -49.94 -27.09 -0.98
N LYS A 12 -51.02 -27.00 -0.19
CA LYS A 12 -52.12 -27.99 -0.08
C LYS A 12 -51.74 -29.35 0.52
N LYS A 13 -50.56 -29.48 1.13
CA LYS A 13 -50.15 -30.67 1.89
C LYS A 13 -50.24 -30.38 3.38
N ASP A 14 -50.87 -31.26 4.15
CA ASP A 14 -50.96 -31.12 5.60
C ASP A 14 -49.66 -31.56 6.28
N GLY A 15 -49.28 -30.86 7.35
CA GLY A 15 -48.07 -31.14 8.12
C GLY A 15 -48.04 -30.40 9.45
N THR A 16 -46.93 -30.52 10.16
CA THR A 16 -46.67 -29.84 11.43
C THR A 16 -45.52 -28.87 11.26
N LEU A 17 -45.74 -27.60 11.64
CA LEU A 17 -44.72 -26.56 11.69
C LEU A 17 -44.16 -26.53 13.11
N THR A 18 -42.85 -26.71 13.25
CA THR A 18 -42.14 -26.75 14.54
C THR A 18 -40.93 -25.84 14.51
N ILE A 19 -40.71 -25.08 15.58
CA ILE A 19 -39.46 -24.35 15.78
C ILE A 19 -38.44 -25.30 16.45
N ALA A 20 -37.20 -25.31 15.98
CA ALA A 20 -36.15 -26.13 16.59
C ALA A 20 -35.83 -25.66 18.02
N GLN A 21 -35.37 -26.56 18.87
CA GLN A 21 -35.10 -26.27 20.29
C GLN A 21 -34.00 -25.20 20.48
N ASP A 22 -33.13 -25.03 19.48
CA ASP A 22 -32.08 -24.01 19.42
C ASP A 22 -32.59 -22.62 18.98
N SER A 23 -33.87 -22.51 18.60
CA SER A 23 -34.50 -21.32 18.01
C SER A 23 -33.77 -20.77 16.77
N GLN A 24 -32.91 -21.57 16.13
CA GLN A 24 -32.12 -21.14 14.97
C GLN A 24 -32.78 -21.51 13.63
N SER A 25 -33.72 -22.47 13.64
CA SER A 25 -34.42 -22.91 12.44
C SER A 25 -35.89 -23.22 12.70
N ILE A 26 -36.71 -23.05 11.67
CA ILE A 26 -38.12 -23.48 11.63
C ILE A 26 -38.26 -24.58 10.59
N SER A 27 -38.88 -25.69 10.98
CA SER A 27 -39.08 -26.86 10.12
C SER A 27 -40.56 -27.17 9.94
N TRP A 28 -40.96 -27.49 8.72
CA TRP A 28 -42.29 -28.00 8.40
C TRP A 28 -42.19 -29.46 7.96
N ILE A 29 -42.90 -30.35 8.65
CA ILE A 29 -42.86 -31.81 8.44
C ILE A 29 -44.21 -32.28 7.87
N PRO A 30 -44.27 -32.87 6.67
CA PRO A 30 -45.52 -33.38 6.09
C PRO A 30 -46.12 -34.55 6.90
N ALA A 31 -47.45 -34.60 7.03
CA ALA A 31 -48.15 -35.67 7.75
C ALA A 31 -48.20 -37.00 6.97
N ALA A 32 -48.18 -36.95 5.64
CA ALA A 32 -48.35 -38.12 4.75
C ALA A 32 -47.04 -38.66 4.13
N GLY A 33 -45.88 -38.15 4.53
CA GLY A 33 -44.59 -38.57 3.96
C GLY A 33 -43.44 -38.23 4.89
N GLY A 34 -42.97 -39.22 5.66
CA GLY A 34 -41.85 -39.06 6.58
C GLY A 34 -40.58 -38.55 5.88
N ALA A 35 -39.85 -37.65 6.56
CA ALA A 35 -38.53 -37.06 6.31
C ALA A 35 -38.17 -36.50 4.90
N ALA A 36 -38.67 -37.07 3.81
CA ALA A 36 -38.29 -36.73 2.43
C ALA A 36 -38.98 -35.46 1.86
N GLY A 37 -39.77 -34.75 2.67
CA GLY A 37 -40.46 -33.52 2.29
C GLY A 37 -40.36 -32.39 3.32
N THR A 38 -39.45 -32.52 4.29
CA THR A 38 -39.27 -31.52 5.34
C THR A 38 -38.66 -30.23 4.78
N ILE A 39 -39.29 -29.09 5.04
CA ILE A 39 -38.76 -27.77 4.69
C ILE A 39 -38.13 -27.18 5.94
N THR A 40 -36.84 -26.86 5.90
CA THR A 40 -36.12 -26.22 7.01
C THR A 40 -35.67 -24.84 6.58
N LEU A 41 -36.13 -23.80 7.28
CA LEU A 41 -35.77 -22.40 7.03
C LEU A 41 -34.94 -21.87 8.21
N PRO A 42 -33.73 -21.35 7.99
CA PRO A 42 -32.92 -20.76 9.05
C PRO A 42 -33.44 -19.35 9.39
N VAL A 43 -33.51 -19.04 10.69
CA VAL A 43 -34.05 -17.76 11.20
C VAL A 43 -33.22 -16.56 10.74
N SER A 44 -31.91 -16.74 10.53
CA SER A 44 -31.00 -15.71 10.03
C SER A 44 -31.31 -15.22 8.61
N GLN A 45 -32.03 -16.00 7.82
CA GLN A 45 -32.41 -15.65 6.44
C GLN A 45 -33.81 -15.02 6.34
N ILE A 46 -34.54 -14.92 7.46
CA ILE A 46 -35.91 -14.39 7.49
C ILE A 46 -35.87 -12.86 7.54
N THR A 47 -36.43 -12.21 6.53
CA THR A 47 -36.45 -10.73 6.41
C THR A 47 -37.71 -10.13 7.02
N ASN A 48 -38.87 -10.73 6.77
CA ASN A 48 -40.17 -10.23 7.21
C ASN A 48 -41.13 -11.39 7.53
N LEU A 49 -42.08 -11.13 8.43
CA LEU A 49 -43.11 -12.05 8.89
C LEU A 49 -44.48 -11.36 8.80
N GLN A 50 -45.44 -12.00 8.16
CA GLN A 50 -46.81 -11.51 8.06
C GLN A 50 -47.81 -12.57 8.52
N GLN A 51 -48.81 -12.16 9.29
CA GLN A 51 -49.90 -13.02 9.74
C GLN A 51 -51.23 -12.40 9.32
N THR A 52 -52.23 -13.22 9.01
CA THR A 52 -53.56 -12.71 8.69
C THR A 52 -54.23 -12.03 9.90
N PRO A 53 -54.97 -10.93 9.70
CA PRO A 53 -55.67 -10.23 10.78
C PRO A 53 -56.81 -11.06 11.37
N ALA A 54 -57.22 -10.76 12.61
CA ALA A 54 -58.25 -11.51 13.35
C ALA A 54 -59.64 -11.53 12.67
N SER A 55 -59.89 -10.61 11.74
CA SER A 55 -61.15 -10.55 10.97
C SER A 55 -61.27 -11.65 9.89
N ASN A 56 -60.20 -12.37 9.55
CA ASN A 56 -60.21 -13.36 8.47
C ASN A 56 -60.37 -14.79 9.02
N PRO A 57 -61.35 -15.59 8.55
CA PRO A 57 -61.55 -16.97 9.00
C PRO A 57 -60.38 -17.90 8.64
N LYS A 58 -59.49 -17.53 7.72
CA LYS A 58 -58.29 -18.31 7.37
C LYS A 58 -57.06 -17.77 8.08
N VAL A 59 -56.49 -18.56 8.98
CA VAL A 59 -55.24 -18.25 9.68
C VAL A 59 -54.05 -18.66 8.81
N MET A 60 -53.29 -17.68 8.32
CA MET A 60 -52.09 -17.93 7.51
C MET A 60 -50.89 -17.16 8.07
N LEU A 61 -49.71 -17.79 8.03
CA LEU A 61 -48.42 -17.20 8.36
C LEU A 61 -47.55 -17.19 7.09
N LYS A 62 -47.12 -16.01 6.69
CA LYS A 62 -46.27 -15.78 5.52
C LYS A 62 -44.87 -15.37 5.98
N ILE A 63 -43.87 -16.15 5.57
CA ILE A 63 -42.45 -15.96 5.92
C ILE A 63 -41.70 -15.55 4.64
N PHE A 64 -40.94 -14.46 4.72
CA PHE A 64 -40.08 -13.99 3.63
C PHE A 64 -38.63 -14.36 3.92
N VAL A 65 -38.01 -15.14 3.02
CA VAL A 65 -36.64 -15.65 3.17
C VAL A 65 -35.76 -15.10 2.04
N LEU A 66 -34.59 -14.57 2.38
CA LEU A 66 -33.58 -14.16 1.39
C LEU A 66 -32.47 -15.22 1.31
N PRO A 67 -32.35 -15.97 0.20
CA PRO A 67 -31.26 -16.91 0.01
C PRO A 67 -29.92 -16.17 -0.09
N PRO A 68 -28.80 -16.74 0.40
CA PRO A 68 -27.48 -16.09 0.40
C PRO A 68 -26.91 -15.78 -0.99
N ASN A 69 -27.49 -16.32 -2.07
CA ASN A 69 -27.04 -16.15 -3.46
C ASN A 69 -28.04 -15.37 -4.36
N ALA A 70 -29.08 -14.75 -3.78
CA ALA A 70 -30.08 -14.01 -4.55
C ALA A 70 -29.87 -12.48 -4.42
N PRO A 71 -30.11 -11.68 -5.49
CA PRO A 71 -30.05 -10.23 -5.40
C PRO A 71 -31.03 -9.71 -4.36
N ALA A 72 -30.66 -8.65 -3.64
CA ALA A 72 -31.33 -8.13 -2.43
C ALA A 72 -32.84 -7.79 -2.56
N ASN A 73 -33.41 -7.87 -3.76
CA ASN A 73 -34.78 -7.47 -4.09
C ASN A 73 -35.74 -8.62 -4.46
N SER A 74 -35.36 -9.90 -4.31
CA SER A 74 -36.27 -11.04 -4.59
C SER A 74 -36.40 -12.03 -3.41
N PRO A 75 -37.09 -11.66 -2.32
CA PRO A 75 -37.34 -12.59 -1.21
C PRO A 75 -38.29 -13.73 -1.62
N GLU A 76 -37.93 -14.97 -1.31
CA GLU A 76 -38.80 -16.13 -1.47
C GLU A 76 -39.89 -16.13 -0.40
N GLN A 77 -41.14 -16.38 -0.81
CA GLN A 77 -42.31 -16.36 0.07
C GLN A 77 -42.82 -17.77 0.39
N TYR A 78 -42.92 -18.08 1.69
CA TYR A 78 -43.50 -19.31 2.19
C TYR A 78 -44.81 -19.00 2.91
N VAL A 79 -45.93 -19.56 2.46
CA VAL A 79 -47.27 -19.34 3.04
C VAL A 79 -47.75 -20.63 3.70
N PHE A 80 -47.90 -20.62 5.01
CA PHE A 80 -48.42 -21.71 5.83
C PHE A 80 -49.84 -21.40 6.27
N SER A 81 -50.80 -22.27 5.98
CA SER A 81 -52.19 -22.15 6.42
C SER A 81 -52.47 -23.10 7.58
N PHE A 82 -52.87 -22.59 8.74
CA PHE A 82 -53.09 -23.42 9.93
C PHE A 82 -54.41 -24.20 9.83
N THR A 83 -54.37 -25.49 10.13
CA THR A 83 -55.49 -26.43 9.95
C THR A 83 -56.12 -26.89 11.26
N ALA A 84 -55.59 -26.48 12.42
CA ALA A 84 -56.03 -26.89 13.76
C ALA A 84 -57.35 -26.24 14.25
N GLY A 85 -58.31 -25.98 13.36
CA GLY A 85 -59.66 -25.50 13.71
C GLY A 85 -59.69 -24.39 14.77
N ALA A 86 -60.26 -24.68 15.94
CA ALA A 86 -60.37 -23.75 17.08
C ALA A 86 -59.01 -23.35 17.71
N ASN A 87 -57.97 -24.18 17.57
CA ASN A 87 -56.62 -23.93 18.09
C ASN A 87 -55.67 -23.33 17.05
N ALA A 88 -56.13 -23.15 15.80
CA ALA A 88 -55.30 -22.61 14.71
C ALA A 88 -54.77 -21.20 14.98
N ARG A 89 -55.54 -20.36 15.68
CA ARG A 89 -55.13 -18.99 16.04
C ARG A 89 -54.09 -18.95 17.16
N PRO A 90 -54.31 -19.57 18.34
CA PRO A 90 -53.31 -19.55 19.40
C PRO A 90 -52.01 -20.25 19.00
N GLU A 91 -52.05 -21.32 18.20
CA GLU A 91 -50.84 -21.96 17.65
C GLU A 91 -50.06 -21.03 16.71
N ALA A 92 -50.76 -20.30 15.83
CA ALA A 92 -50.13 -19.35 14.93
C ALA A 92 -49.53 -18.14 15.65
N ASP A 93 -50.22 -17.62 16.67
CA ASP A 93 -49.72 -16.51 17.50
C ASP A 93 -48.49 -16.95 18.31
N ALA A 94 -48.51 -18.15 18.91
CA ALA A 94 -47.37 -18.69 19.65
C ALA A 94 -46.12 -18.92 18.77
N ILE A 95 -46.29 -19.44 17.55
CA ILE A 95 -45.17 -19.63 16.60
C ILE A 95 -44.66 -18.28 16.10
N ARG A 96 -45.55 -17.33 15.82
CA ARG A 96 -45.19 -15.97 15.38
C ARG A 96 -44.38 -15.24 16.46
N ASP A 97 -44.83 -15.27 17.70
CA ASP A 97 -44.18 -14.58 18.81
C ASP A 97 -42.78 -15.18 19.07
N ALA A 98 -42.68 -16.51 19.10
CA ALA A 98 -41.40 -17.20 19.25
C ALA A 98 -40.42 -16.91 18.10
N LEU A 99 -40.90 -16.89 16.85
CA LEU A 99 -40.06 -16.57 15.69
C LEU A 99 -39.64 -15.09 15.68
N SER A 100 -40.53 -14.18 16.08
CA SER A 100 -40.20 -12.75 16.18
C SER A 100 -39.13 -12.48 17.25
N ALA A 101 -39.20 -13.16 18.40
CA ALA A 101 -38.19 -13.11 19.44
C ALA A 101 -36.84 -13.67 18.95
N ALA A 102 -36.86 -14.78 18.20
CA ALA A 102 -35.65 -15.37 17.62
C ALA A 102 -34.99 -14.47 16.56
N ILE A 103 -35.79 -13.80 15.71
CA ILE A 103 -35.29 -12.83 14.72
C ILE A 103 -34.68 -11.61 15.43
N GLN A 104 -35.32 -11.11 16.49
CA GLN A 104 -34.77 -10.00 17.28
C GLN A 104 -33.45 -10.40 17.95
N ALA A 105 -33.36 -11.59 18.56
CA ALA A 105 -32.13 -12.10 19.15
C ALA A 105 -31.01 -12.26 18.11
N ALA A 106 -31.32 -12.73 16.90
CA ALA A 106 -30.36 -12.84 15.81
C ALA A 106 -29.85 -11.48 15.31
N LYS A 107 -30.73 -10.46 15.25
CA LYS A 107 -30.33 -9.07 14.92
C LYS A 107 -29.42 -8.46 16.00
N THR A 108 -29.70 -8.72 17.27
CA THR A 108 -28.85 -8.22 18.39
C THR A 108 -27.50 -8.94 18.44
N ALA A 109 -27.42 -10.21 18.04
CA ALA A 109 -26.15 -10.95 17.96
C ALA A 109 -25.24 -10.49 16.80
N GLN A 110 -25.80 -9.94 15.72
CA GLN A 110 -25.04 -9.38 14.59
C GLN A 110 -24.48 -7.97 14.85
N ASN A 111 -24.98 -7.25 15.87
CA ASN A 111 -24.48 -5.94 16.29
C ASN A 111 -24.23 -5.94 17.82
N PRO A 112 -23.00 -6.19 18.29
CA PRO A 112 -22.70 -6.12 19.71
C PRO A 112 -22.90 -4.68 20.23
N PRO A 113 -23.35 -4.48 21.48
CA PRO A 113 -23.43 -3.16 22.08
C PRO A 113 -22.02 -2.56 22.17
N VAL A 114 -21.88 -1.37 21.60
CA VAL A 114 -20.69 -0.52 21.67
C VAL A 114 -20.36 -0.30 23.14
N LYS A 115 -19.17 -0.74 23.57
CA LYS A 115 -18.61 -0.35 24.87
C LYS A 115 -18.49 1.17 24.91
N GLU A 116 -19.08 1.78 25.93
CA GLU A 116 -19.01 3.21 26.20
C GLU A 116 -17.55 3.69 26.18
N GLY A 117 -17.27 4.69 25.34
CA GLY A 117 -15.95 5.33 25.31
C GLY A 117 -15.55 6.01 24.00
N VAL A 118 -16.24 5.79 22.88
CA VAL A 118 -15.91 6.46 21.60
C VAL A 118 -17.13 7.19 21.05
N SER A 119 -16.97 8.49 20.80
CA SER A 119 -18.06 9.37 20.35
C SER A 119 -18.67 8.89 19.02
N PRO A 120 -20.01 9.00 18.84
CA PRO A 120 -20.70 8.56 17.63
C PRO A 120 -20.13 9.18 16.34
N VAL A 121 -19.54 10.37 16.44
CA VAL A 121 -18.91 11.11 15.34
C VAL A 121 -17.68 10.38 14.79
N MET A 122 -16.87 9.73 15.64
CA MET A 122 -15.68 9.00 15.20
C MET A 122 -16.01 7.63 14.58
N ALA A 123 -17.09 6.99 15.03
CA ALA A 123 -17.59 5.75 14.44
C ALA A 123 -18.22 5.99 13.05
N ILE A 124 -18.95 7.10 12.90
CA ILE A 124 -19.48 7.54 11.60
C ILE A 124 -18.34 7.98 10.68
N ALA A 125 -17.33 8.70 11.17
CA ALA A 125 -16.17 9.07 10.36
C ALA A 125 -15.41 7.85 9.83
N ASN A 126 -15.23 6.78 10.62
CA ASN A 126 -14.61 5.52 10.17
C ASN A 126 -15.51 4.69 9.25
N ALA A 127 -16.83 4.71 9.44
CA ALA A 127 -17.78 4.04 8.55
C ALA A 127 -17.90 4.77 7.20
N VAL A 128 -17.95 6.10 7.19
CA VAL A 128 -18.08 6.91 5.97
C VAL A 128 -16.78 6.90 5.16
N SER A 129 -15.61 6.83 5.80
CA SER A 129 -14.33 6.65 5.11
C SER A 129 -14.04 5.21 4.65
N SER A 130 -14.86 4.22 5.04
CA SER A 130 -14.71 2.83 4.59
C SER A 130 -15.72 2.36 3.55
N VAL A 131 -16.82 3.09 3.34
CA VAL A 131 -17.84 2.74 2.32
C VAL A 131 -17.40 3.11 0.89
N GLY A 132 -16.42 4.00 0.73
CA GLY A 132 -15.94 4.46 -0.59
C GLY A 132 -14.60 3.89 -1.06
N GLN A 133 -13.96 3.01 -0.29
CA GLN A 133 -12.72 2.35 -0.74
C GLN A 133 -12.93 0.85 -0.74
N VAL A 134 -12.93 0.24 -1.93
CA VAL A 134 -12.52 -1.14 -2.10
C VAL A 134 -11.10 -1.21 -1.54
N LYS A 135 -10.95 -1.46 -0.24
CA LYS A 135 -9.65 -1.58 0.40
C LYS A 135 -8.96 -2.72 -0.32
N ASN A 136 -7.93 -2.40 -1.09
CA ASN A 136 -7.17 -3.39 -1.80
C ASN A 136 -6.75 -4.42 -0.74
N PRO A 137 -6.91 -5.74 -0.96
CA PRO A 137 -6.58 -6.73 0.07
C PRO A 137 -5.14 -6.63 0.61
N TRP A 138 -4.28 -5.93 -0.13
CA TRP A 138 -2.88 -5.65 0.14
C TRP A 138 -2.62 -4.37 0.95
N ASP A 139 -3.66 -3.58 1.27
CA ASP A 139 -3.54 -2.39 2.13
C ASP A 139 -3.77 -2.73 3.62
N ASP A 140 -4.14 -3.97 3.94
CA ASP A 140 -4.25 -4.44 5.32
C ASP A 140 -2.89 -4.87 5.88
N ASP A 141 -2.27 -3.99 6.66
CA ASP A 141 -0.96 -4.18 7.27
C ASP A 141 -0.89 -5.42 8.18
N LYS A 142 -1.98 -5.77 8.86
CA LYS A 142 -2.00 -6.94 9.76
C LYS A 142 -1.96 -8.23 8.98
N ARG A 143 -2.63 -8.27 7.83
CA ARG A 143 -2.61 -9.41 6.92
C ARG A 143 -1.21 -9.61 6.33
N LEU A 144 -0.58 -8.52 5.85
CA LEU A 144 0.79 -8.58 5.33
C LEU A 144 1.81 -9.06 6.38
N GLN A 145 1.64 -8.67 7.65
CA GLN A 145 2.46 -9.15 8.76
C GLN A 145 2.18 -10.62 9.14
N GLY A 146 0.98 -11.12 8.87
CA GLY A 146 0.62 -12.52 9.12
C GLY A 146 1.07 -13.49 8.01
N ASP A 147 1.29 -13.00 6.80
CA ASP A 147 1.63 -13.82 5.63
C ASP A 147 3.11 -14.27 5.63
N VAL A 148 3.41 -15.35 6.35
CA VAL A 148 4.78 -15.91 6.47
C VAL A 148 5.36 -16.35 5.12
N GLU A 149 4.54 -16.86 4.19
CA GLU A 149 5.01 -17.23 2.84
C GLU A 149 5.49 -16.02 2.03
N LEU A 150 4.80 -14.89 2.17
CA LEU A 150 5.18 -13.63 1.54
C LEU A 150 6.50 -13.12 2.12
N GLN A 151 6.65 -13.18 3.44
CA GLN A 151 7.88 -12.82 4.14
C GLN A 151 9.06 -13.70 3.70
N GLN A 152 8.88 -15.01 3.65
CA GLN A 152 9.92 -15.94 3.21
C GLN A 152 10.29 -15.75 1.74
N SER A 153 9.32 -15.46 0.87
CA SER A 153 9.61 -15.18 -0.55
C SER A 153 10.38 -13.88 -0.73
N LEU A 154 10.07 -12.83 0.05
CA LEU A 154 10.85 -11.58 0.06
C LEU A 154 12.28 -11.79 0.60
N LEU A 155 12.46 -12.63 1.62
CA LEU A 155 13.81 -12.97 2.11
C LEU A 155 14.63 -13.75 1.08
N LYS A 156 13.98 -14.61 0.27
CA LYS A 156 14.65 -15.34 -0.81
C LYS A 156 15.02 -14.46 -2.00
N SER A 157 14.18 -13.46 -2.32
CA SER A 157 14.48 -12.53 -3.42
C SER A 157 15.58 -11.53 -3.06
N ASN A 158 15.70 -11.14 -1.78
CA ASN A 158 16.71 -10.20 -1.32
C ASN A 158 17.73 -10.84 -0.33
N PRO A 159 18.91 -11.25 -0.81
CA PRO A 159 19.92 -11.90 0.03
C PRO A 159 20.54 -10.97 1.08
N VAL A 160 20.56 -9.64 0.84
CA VAL A 160 21.07 -8.67 1.83
C VAL A 160 20.12 -8.56 3.01
N LEU A 161 18.81 -8.48 2.72
CA LEU A 161 17.77 -8.48 3.73
C LEU A 161 17.79 -9.77 4.55
N GLN A 162 18.02 -10.92 3.90
CA GLN A 162 18.15 -12.21 4.57
C GLN A 162 19.31 -12.23 5.56
N ARG A 163 20.50 -11.76 5.16
CA ARG A 163 21.67 -11.70 6.07
C ARG A 163 21.41 -10.81 7.26
N MET A 164 20.86 -9.62 7.02
CA MET A 164 20.52 -8.68 8.10
C MET A 164 19.46 -9.28 9.04
N PHE A 165 18.43 -9.95 8.51
CA PHE A 165 17.41 -10.61 9.31
C PHE A 165 18.02 -11.72 10.19
N MET A 166 18.84 -12.60 9.62
CA MET A 166 19.52 -13.67 10.37
C MET A 166 20.45 -13.12 11.45
N GLU A 167 21.27 -12.11 11.12
CA GLU A 167 22.15 -11.47 12.10
C GLU A 167 21.35 -10.80 13.23
N SER A 168 20.29 -10.06 12.87
CA SER A 168 19.44 -9.39 13.86
C SER A 168 18.72 -10.40 14.77
N LEU A 169 18.36 -11.57 14.24
CA LEU A 169 17.80 -12.68 15.00
C LEU A 169 18.84 -13.30 15.95
N HIS A 170 20.10 -13.40 15.52
CA HIS A 170 21.20 -13.88 16.36
C HIS A 170 21.60 -12.88 17.46
N THR A 171 21.45 -11.59 17.21
CA THR A 171 21.86 -10.50 18.13
C THR A 171 20.71 -9.95 18.96
N LYS A 172 19.52 -10.56 18.87
CA LYS A 172 18.34 -10.16 19.64
C LYS A 172 18.59 -10.29 21.16
N PRO A 173 17.95 -9.46 22.00
CA PRO A 173 17.96 -9.66 23.44
C PRO A 173 17.19 -10.93 23.84
N ASP A 174 17.62 -11.60 24.90
CA ASP A 174 17.01 -12.85 25.39
C ASP A 174 15.60 -12.65 25.94
N THR A 175 15.31 -11.43 26.38
CA THR A 175 14.00 -10.99 26.88
C THR A 175 12.95 -10.85 25.79
N LEU A 176 13.35 -10.74 24.51
CA LEU A 176 12.44 -10.63 23.38
C LEU A 176 12.24 -12.00 22.71
N SER A 177 10.98 -12.42 22.61
CA SER A 177 10.62 -13.63 21.89
C SER A 177 10.92 -13.47 20.40
N ALA A 178 11.31 -14.56 19.72
CA ALA A 178 11.53 -14.56 18.28
C ALA A 178 10.28 -14.08 17.51
N GLY A 179 9.08 -14.39 18.01
CA GLY A 179 7.82 -13.92 17.41
C GLY A 179 7.64 -12.41 17.52
N GLN A 180 7.95 -11.81 18.69
CA GLN A 180 7.88 -10.36 18.90
C GLN A 180 8.93 -9.63 18.05
N PHE A 181 10.12 -10.21 17.93
CA PHE A 181 11.15 -9.67 17.04
C PHE A 181 10.68 -9.66 15.58
N MET A 182 10.08 -10.75 15.10
CA MET A 182 9.58 -10.84 13.73
C MET A 182 8.47 -9.82 13.45
N THR A 183 7.52 -9.62 14.36
CA THR A 183 6.45 -8.62 14.17
C THR A 183 7.03 -7.21 14.11
N LEU A 184 7.98 -6.87 14.99
CA LEU A 184 8.67 -5.57 14.97
C LEU A 184 9.46 -5.39 13.66
N PHE A 185 10.24 -6.40 13.26
CA PHE A 185 11.04 -6.39 12.04
C PHE A 185 10.21 -6.16 10.77
N TRP A 186 9.04 -6.80 10.68
CA TRP A 186 8.15 -6.63 9.54
C TRP A 186 7.30 -5.37 9.63
N SER A 187 7.03 -4.86 10.83
CA SER A 187 6.30 -3.60 11.01
C SER A 187 7.05 -2.39 10.42
N THR A 188 8.38 -2.36 10.54
CA THR A 188 9.21 -1.32 9.90
C THR A 188 9.27 -1.47 8.38
N ARG A 189 9.02 -2.67 7.86
CA ARG A 189 9.17 -3.06 6.44
C ARG A 189 7.87 -3.40 5.74
N LEU A 190 6.74 -2.93 6.26
CA LEU A 190 5.42 -3.12 5.65
C LEU A 190 5.40 -2.68 4.18
N HIS A 191 6.06 -1.56 3.87
CA HIS A 191 6.15 -1.05 2.51
C HIS A 191 6.87 -2.02 1.54
N LEU A 192 7.90 -2.75 2.00
CA LEU A 192 8.58 -3.76 1.18
C LEU A 192 7.69 -4.99 0.97
N LEU A 193 7.01 -5.44 2.02
CA LEU A 193 6.05 -6.54 1.91
C LEU A 193 4.89 -6.17 0.97
N ARG A 194 4.38 -4.94 1.07
CA ARG A 194 3.34 -4.42 0.18
C ARG A 194 3.81 -4.33 -1.26
N ALA A 195 5.00 -3.76 -1.50
CA ALA A 195 5.57 -3.68 -2.84
C ALA A 195 5.76 -5.07 -3.46
N HIS A 196 6.27 -6.04 -2.69
CA HIS A 196 6.45 -7.41 -3.15
C HIS A 196 5.12 -8.15 -3.35
N ALA A 197 4.12 -7.91 -2.51
CA ALA A 197 2.77 -8.43 -2.70
C ALA A 197 2.13 -7.88 -3.98
N ILE A 198 2.31 -6.58 -4.25
CA ILE A 198 1.85 -5.93 -5.48
C ILE A 198 2.59 -6.53 -6.68
N GLU A 199 3.92 -6.65 -6.63
CA GLU A 199 4.71 -7.24 -7.72
C GLU A 199 4.30 -8.69 -8.01
N ARG A 200 4.08 -9.50 -6.97
CA ARG A 200 3.63 -10.89 -7.13
C ARG A 200 2.19 -11.00 -7.63
N SER A 201 1.34 -10.04 -7.32
CA SER A 201 -0.05 -9.99 -7.80
C SER A 201 -0.19 -9.32 -9.17
N GLN A 202 0.85 -8.67 -9.68
CA GLN A 202 0.87 -8.17 -11.05
C GLN A 202 0.84 -9.34 -12.04
N THR A 203 -0.32 -9.49 -12.67
CA THR A 203 -0.49 -10.39 -13.81
C THR A 203 -0.41 -9.58 -15.10
N ARG A 204 0.07 -10.22 -16.17
CA ARG A 204 0.05 -9.58 -17.49
C ARG A 204 -1.41 -9.33 -17.88
N GLY A 205 -1.71 -8.10 -18.30
CA GLY A 205 -3.05 -7.74 -18.76
C GLY A 205 -3.56 -8.69 -19.86
N SER A 206 -4.87 -8.94 -19.86
CA SER A 206 -5.52 -9.77 -20.88
C SER A 206 -5.32 -9.15 -22.25
N TYR A 207 -4.69 -9.87 -23.19
CA TYR A 207 -4.49 -9.44 -24.57
C TYR A 207 -5.04 -10.48 -25.54
N ASN A 208 -5.46 -10.10 -26.74
CA ASN A 208 -6.06 -11.02 -27.72
C ASN A 208 -5.10 -12.18 -28.11
N VAL A 209 -5.27 -13.36 -27.51
CA VAL A 209 -4.36 -14.50 -27.71
C VAL A 209 -4.53 -15.12 -29.09
N LEU A 210 -5.79 -15.28 -29.55
CA LEU A 210 -6.09 -15.93 -30.83
C LEU A 210 -5.50 -15.19 -32.04
N SER A 211 -5.31 -13.88 -31.96
CA SER A 211 -4.66 -13.10 -33.04
C SER A 211 -3.13 -13.21 -33.05
N THR A 212 -2.52 -13.49 -31.90
CA THR A 212 -1.06 -13.63 -31.77
C THR A 212 -0.55 -15.03 -32.11
N LEU A 213 -1.41 -16.04 -31.96
CA LEU A 213 -1.09 -17.42 -32.29
C LEU A 213 -1.16 -17.63 -33.80
N LYS A 214 -0.04 -17.42 -34.50
CA LYS A 214 0.10 -17.82 -35.89
C LYS A 214 0.54 -19.28 -35.97
N PRO A 215 -0.14 -20.13 -36.74
CA PRO A 215 0.30 -21.50 -36.93
C PRO A 215 1.68 -21.51 -37.61
N ARG A 216 2.67 -22.16 -36.98
CA ARG A 216 3.95 -22.46 -37.63
C ARG A 216 3.81 -23.80 -38.36
N VAL A 217 4.07 -23.78 -39.66
CA VAL A 217 4.08 -24.98 -40.48
C VAL A 217 5.53 -25.42 -40.61
N GLU A 218 5.86 -26.53 -39.97
CA GLU A 218 7.15 -27.20 -40.09
C GLU A 218 6.85 -28.60 -40.66
N ASP A 219 7.46 -28.97 -41.79
CA ASP A 219 7.32 -30.27 -42.45
C ASP A 219 5.88 -30.74 -42.78
N SER A 220 5.05 -29.89 -43.40
CA SER A 220 3.68 -30.22 -43.85
C SER A 220 2.69 -30.67 -42.77
N VAL A 221 3.13 -30.79 -41.50
CA VAL A 221 2.30 -31.06 -40.32
C VAL A 221 2.29 -29.80 -39.46
N THR A 222 1.11 -29.18 -39.32
CA THR A 222 0.95 -27.97 -38.49
C THR A 222 1.11 -28.34 -37.02
N LYS A 223 2.33 -28.20 -36.48
CA LYS A 223 2.62 -28.39 -35.05
C LYS A 223 2.53 -27.04 -34.35
N LEU A 224 1.67 -26.96 -33.34
CA LEU A 224 1.48 -25.75 -32.54
C LEU A 224 2.07 -25.99 -31.15
N ASN A 225 3.19 -25.34 -30.87
CA ASN A 225 3.74 -25.27 -29.53
C ASN A 225 2.97 -24.21 -28.74
N ILE A 226 2.00 -24.64 -27.93
CA ILE A 226 1.15 -23.78 -27.12
C ILE A 226 1.57 -23.94 -25.65
N SER A 227 1.78 -22.83 -24.94
CA SER A 227 2.08 -22.87 -23.51
C SER A 227 0.81 -23.09 -22.67
N LYS A 228 0.94 -23.68 -21.48
CA LYS A 228 -0.20 -23.87 -20.55
C LYS A 228 -0.85 -22.54 -20.16
N GLU A 229 -0.06 -21.48 -20.03
CA GLU A 229 -0.54 -20.12 -19.76
C GLU A 229 -1.39 -19.57 -20.92
N GLN A 230 -1.00 -19.83 -22.18
CA GLN A 230 -1.79 -19.46 -23.35
C GLN A 230 -3.12 -20.21 -23.39
N ILE A 231 -3.15 -21.49 -23.01
CA ILE A 231 -4.37 -22.28 -22.92
C ILE A 231 -5.32 -21.70 -21.86
N GLN A 232 -4.80 -21.37 -20.67
CA GLN A 232 -5.59 -20.73 -19.62
C GLN A 232 -6.14 -19.37 -20.07
N LEU A 233 -5.34 -18.57 -20.78
CA LEU A 233 -5.82 -17.32 -21.37
C LEU A 233 -6.93 -17.55 -22.39
N ILE A 234 -6.82 -18.58 -23.25
CA ILE A 234 -7.88 -18.94 -24.22
C ILE A 234 -9.16 -19.35 -23.48
N PHE A 235 -9.07 -20.16 -22.43
CA PHE A 235 -10.24 -20.54 -21.63
C PHE A 235 -10.87 -19.35 -20.90
N ASN A 236 -10.04 -18.44 -20.39
CA ASN A 236 -10.52 -17.22 -19.77
C ASN A 236 -11.20 -16.32 -20.80
N GLN A 237 -10.66 -16.21 -22.03
CA GLN A 237 -11.20 -15.39 -23.12
C GLN A 237 -12.46 -15.97 -23.74
N HIS A 238 -12.50 -17.27 -23.98
CA HIS A 238 -13.61 -17.97 -24.61
C HIS A 238 -14.07 -19.16 -23.76
N PRO A 239 -15.01 -18.94 -22.82
CA PRO A 239 -15.58 -20.02 -22.01
C PRO A 239 -16.20 -21.16 -22.83
N LEU A 240 -16.64 -20.88 -24.08
CA LEU A 240 -17.09 -21.94 -24.98
C LEU A 240 -15.99 -22.95 -25.29
N VAL A 241 -14.76 -22.49 -25.51
CA VAL A 241 -13.61 -23.36 -25.78
C VAL A 241 -13.32 -24.25 -24.58
N LYS A 242 -13.49 -23.73 -23.36
CA LYS A 242 -13.35 -24.52 -22.13
C LYS A 242 -14.40 -25.64 -22.06
N ARG A 243 -15.68 -25.36 -22.34
CA ARG A 243 -16.73 -26.39 -22.37
C ARG A 243 -16.47 -27.45 -23.43
N VAL A 244 -16.09 -27.02 -24.62
CA VAL A 244 -15.76 -27.93 -25.73
C VAL A 244 -14.53 -28.79 -25.40
N TYR A 245 -13.55 -28.23 -24.68
CA TYR A 245 -12.39 -28.96 -24.20
C TYR A 245 -12.78 -30.01 -23.15
N ASP A 246 -13.55 -29.63 -22.12
CA ASP A 246 -13.99 -30.52 -21.03
C ASP A 246 -14.86 -31.69 -21.52
N GLU A 247 -15.66 -31.49 -22.58
CA GLU A 247 -16.55 -32.53 -23.14
C GLU A 247 -15.82 -33.53 -24.09
N ASN A 248 -14.74 -33.08 -24.73
CA ASN A 248 -14.05 -33.82 -25.78
C ASN A 248 -12.67 -34.35 -25.39
N VAL A 249 -12.03 -33.79 -24.36
CA VAL A 249 -10.78 -34.31 -23.79
C VAL A 249 -11.14 -34.98 -22.46
N PRO A 250 -10.93 -36.30 -22.28
CA PRO A 250 -9.85 -37.12 -22.86
C PRO A 250 -10.19 -37.96 -24.11
N LYS A 251 -11.40 -37.85 -24.70
CA LYS A 251 -11.81 -38.69 -25.85
C LYS A 251 -10.89 -38.47 -27.07
N LEU A 252 -10.38 -37.25 -27.25
CA LEU A 252 -9.24 -36.93 -28.10
C LEU A 252 -8.03 -36.55 -27.24
N SER A 253 -6.82 -36.76 -27.78
CA SER A 253 -5.62 -36.24 -27.14
C SER A 253 -5.57 -34.71 -27.26
N GLU A 254 -4.96 -34.04 -26.27
CA GLU A 254 -4.85 -32.57 -26.25
C GLU A 254 -4.21 -32.02 -27.54
N GLN A 255 -3.17 -32.70 -28.05
CA GLN A 255 -2.50 -32.32 -29.31
C GLN A 255 -3.41 -32.44 -30.54
N GLN A 256 -4.25 -33.48 -30.59
CA GLN A 256 -5.21 -33.68 -31.67
C GLN A 256 -6.39 -32.72 -31.58
N PHE A 257 -6.83 -32.40 -30.37
CA PHE A 257 -7.88 -31.41 -30.13
C PHE A 257 -7.43 -30.03 -30.63
N TRP A 258 -6.25 -29.57 -30.20
CA TRP A 258 -5.76 -28.26 -30.60
C TRP A 258 -5.50 -28.19 -32.10
N SER A 259 -4.87 -29.20 -32.73
CA SER A 259 -4.64 -29.18 -34.18
C SER A 259 -5.93 -29.07 -35.01
N ARG A 260 -6.99 -29.79 -34.59
CA ARG A 260 -8.32 -29.68 -35.21
C ARG A 260 -8.99 -28.34 -34.90
N PHE A 261 -8.88 -27.85 -33.67
CA PHE A 261 -9.46 -26.58 -33.25
C PHE A 261 -8.94 -25.40 -34.09
N PHE A 262 -7.62 -25.25 -34.26
CA PHE A 262 -7.06 -24.14 -35.04
C PHE A 262 -7.36 -24.19 -36.54
N GLN A 263 -7.70 -25.37 -37.07
CA GLN A 263 -8.12 -25.55 -38.48
C GLN A 263 -9.64 -25.41 -38.66
N SER A 264 -10.41 -25.49 -37.57
CA SER A 264 -11.87 -25.51 -37.60
C SER A 264 -12.50 -24.16 -37.93
N ARG A 265 -13.76 -24.22 -38.40
CA ARG A 265 -14.62 -23.06 -38.60
C ARG A 265 -14.93 -22.33 -37.29
N LEU A 266 -14.90 -23.04 -36.15
CA LEU A 266 -15.07 -22.45 -34.82
C LEU A 266 -13.95 -21.46 -34.49
N PHE A 267 -12.69 -21.80 -34.78
CA PHE A 267 -11.57 -20.87 -34.59
C PHE A 267 -11.70 -19.62 -35.47
N LYS A 268 -12.10 -19.79 -36.74
CA LYS A 268 -12.37 -18.66 -37.64
C LYS A 268 -13.49 -17.75 -37.13
N LYS A 269 -14.60 -18.34 -36.63
CA LYS A 269 -15.70 -17.61 -36.00
C LYS A 269 -15.22 -16.79 -34.80
N LEU A 270 -14.44 -17.42 -33.90
CA LEU A 270 -13.91 -16.76 -32.70
C LEU A 270 -12.89 -15.66 -33.02
N ARG A 271 -12.13 -15.81 -34.12
CA ARG A 271 -11.22 -14.78 -34.64
C ARG A 271 -11.95 -13.63 -35.36
N GLY A 272 -13.22 -13.81 -35.71
CA GLY A 272 -13.99 -12.85 -36.50
C GLY A 272 -13.73 -12.94 -38.01
N GLU A 273 -13.09 -14.00 -38.48
CA GLU A 273 -12.91 -14.25 -39.91
C GLU A 273 -14.22 -14.75 -40.54
N ARG A 274 -14.43 -14.42 -41.82
CA ARG A 274 -15.60 -14.89 -42.57
C ARG A 274 -15.45 -16.40 -42.83
N ILE A 275 -16.47 -17.17 -42.47
CA ILE A 275 -16.51 -18.61 -42.73
C ILE A 275 -16.77 -18.79 -44.23
N SER A 276 -15.84 -19.45 -44.93
CA SER A 276 -16.05 -19.82 -46.32
C SER A 276 -16.63 -21.24 -46.38
N GLU A 277 -17.55 -21.50 -47.31
CA GLU A 277 -18.09 -22.85 -47.54
C GLU A 277 -17.00 -23.87 -47.94
N THR A 278 -15.87 -23.39 -48.46
CA THR A 278 -14.69 -24.18 -48.83
C THR A 278 -13.84 -24.66 -47.64
N ASP A 279 -14.16 -24.24 -46.41
CA ASP A 279 -13.38 -24.57 -45.23
C ASP A 279 -13.62 -26.01 -44.74
N PRO A 280 -12.61 -26.69 -44.18
CA PRO A 280 -12.77 -28.05 -43.65
C PRO A 280 -13.87 -28.08 -42.58
N THR A 281 -14.83 -28.99 -42.75
CA THR A 281 -15.96 -29.20 -41.82
C THR A 281 -15.55 -30.25 -40.79
N ASP A 282 -15.76 -29.97 -39.50
CA ASP A 282 -15.48 -30.92 -38.41
C ASP A 282 -16.78 -31.28 -37.68
N MET A 283 -17.12 -32.59 -37.69
CA MET A 283 -18.36 -33.11 -37.10
C MET A 283 -18.49 -32.85 -35.59
N ILE A 284 -17.38 -32.64 -34.87
CA ILE A 284 -17.38 -32.43 -33.42
C ILE A 284 -17.48 -30.94 -33.11
N LEU A 285 -16.66 -30.12 -33.76
CA LEU A 285 -16.52 -28.69 -33.45
C LEU A 285 -17.60 -27.83 -34.10
N ASP A 286 -18.12 -28.21 -35.28
CA ASP A 286 -19.14 -27.44 -35.98
C ASP A 286 -20.51 -27.48 -35.29
N LYS A 287 -20.74 -28.45 -34.38
CA LYS A 287 -21.93 -28.48 -33.51
C LYS A 287 -22.05 -27.23 -32.64
N TYR A 288 -20.92 -26.63 -32.27
CA TYR A 288 -20.86 -25.46 -31.41
C TYR A 288 -20.84 -24.14 -32.20
N LEU A 289 -20.93 -24.18 -33.53
CA LEU A 289 -20.95 -22.99 -34.38
C LEU A 289 -22.22 -22.15 -34.16
N THR A 290 -23.33 -22.77 -33.78
CA THR A 290 -24.63 -22.11 -33.51
C THR A 290 -24.80 -21.70 -32.05
N ALA A 291 -23.90 -22.14 -31.16
CA ALA A 291 -23.90 -21.68 -29.78
C ALA A 291 -23.36 -20.25 -29.76
N ASP A 292 -24.24 -19.27 -29.57
CA ASP A 292 -23.81 -17.91 -29.29
C ASP A 292 -23.21 -17.84 -27.87
N GLU A 293 -21.95 -17.40 -27.82
CA GLU A 293 -21.18 -17.22 -26.57
C GLU A 293 -21.84 -16.20 -25.65
N SER A 294 -22.38 -15.15 -26.27
CA SER A 294 -23.26 -14.18 -25.66
C SER A 294 -24.68 -14.72 -25.70
N GLY A 295 -25.17 -15.20 -24.56
CA GLY A 295 -26.62 -15.29 -24.35
C GLY A 295 -27.28 -13.94 -24.67
N ASN A 296 -28.60 -13.92 -24.79
CA ASN A 296 -29.37 -12.67 -24.87
C ASN A 296 -29.17 -11.84 -23.60
N LEU A 297 -28.00 -11.21 -23.42
CA LEU A 297 -27.82 -10.17 -22.44
C LEU A 297 -28.63 -8.98 -22.94
N PRO A 298 -29.58 -8.46 -22.14
CA PRO A 298 -30.32 -7.27 -22.50
C PRO A 298 -29.33 -6.12 -22.67
N ARG A 299 -29.15 -5.66 -23.91
CA ARG A 299 -28.28 -4.53 -24.26
C ARG A 299 -29.07 -3.23 -24.12
N ASP A 300 -29.62 -2.98 -22.96
CA ASP A 300 -30.16 -1.66 -22.62
C ASP A 300 -28.99 -0.76 -22.20
N ALA A 301 -28.07 -0.53 -23.14
CA ALA A 301 -27.12 0.56 -23.01
C ALA A 301 -27.90 1.85 -23.28
N HIS A 302 -28.13 2.65 -22.24
CA HIS A 302 -28.68 3.98 -22.41
C HIS A 302 -27.66 4.83 -23.18
N VAL A 303 -27.89 4.98 -24.49
CA VAL A 303 -27.14 5.94 -25.31
C VAL A 303 -27.86 7.28 -25.17
N PRO A 304 -27.21 8.33 -24.66
CA PRO A 304 -27.83 9.64 -24.55
C PRO A 304 -28.35 10.13 -25.90
N HIS A 305 -29.60 10.62 -25.94
CA HIS A 305 -30.31 10.97 -27.17
C HIS A 305 -29.65 12.14 -27.95
N PHE A 306 -28.77 12.93 -27.33
CA PHE A 306 -28.03 13.99 -28.02
C PHE A 306 -26.89 13.47 -28.90
N LEU A 307 -26.44 12.23 -28.70
CA LEU A 307 -25.49 11.52 -29.56
C LEU A 307 -26.18 10.60 -30.58
N ASP A 308 -27.51 10.73 -30.76
CA ASP A 308 -28.29 9.93 -31.68
C ASP A 308 -28.04 10.36 -33.13
N LEU A 309 -27.05 9.71 -33.76
CA LEU A 309 -26.76 9.88 -35.18
C LEU A 309 -27.87 9.34 -36.09
N ALA A 310 -28.70 8.40 -35.63
CA ALA A 310 -29.80 7.84 -36.43
C ALA A 310 -30.90 8.89 -36.64
N GLY A 311 -31.15 9.76 -35.65
CA GLY A 311 -32.05 10.91 -35.81
C GLY A 311 -31.60 11.90 -36.90
N ASN A 312 -30.30 11.98 -37.18
CA ASN A 312 -29.73 12.86 -38.21
C ASN A 312 -29.81 12.27 -39.63
N GLU A 313 -30.09 10.97 -39.80
CA GLU A 313 -30.23 10.33 -41.12
C GLU A 313 -31.36 10.95 -41.95
N VAL A 314 -32.43 11.42 -41.29
CA VAL A 314 -33.58 12.07 -41.93
C VAL A 314 -33.26 13.51 -42.38
N ASN A 315 -32.29 14.16 -41.74
CA ASN A 315 -32.03 15.60 -41.94
C ASN A 315 -31.22 15.90 -43.21
N ASN A 316 -30.42 14.95 -43.73
CA ASN A 316 -29.54 15.22 -44.86
C ASN A 316 -29.33 14.03 -45.82
N SER A 317 -30.42 13.54 -46.41
CA SER A 317 -30.44 12.39 -47.33
C SER A 317 -29.66 12.58 -48.64
N GLN A 318 -29.33 13.83 -49.00
CA GLN A 318 -28.71 14.17 -50.30
C GLN A 318 -27.17 14.13 -50.32
N ARG A 319 -26.50 14.01 -49.16
CA ARG A 319 -25.03 14.03 -49.08
C ARG A 319 -24.37 12.65 -49.10
N GLN A 320 -25.12 11.55 -49.03
CA GLN A 320 -24.55 10.20 -49.07
C GLN A 320 -24.52 9.66 -50.51
N GLY A 321 -23.50 10.04 -51.28
CA GLY A 321 -23.32 9.57 -52.67
C GLY A 321 -22.80 8.13 -52.81
N ASN A 322 -22.25 7.55 -51.73
CA ASN A 322 -21.72 6.18 -51.72
C ASN A 322 -22.55 5.31 -50.77
N ARG A 323 -22.97 4.13 -51.25
CA ARG A 323 -23.61 3.13 -50.41
C ARG A 323 -22.61 2.70 -49.32
N PRO A 324 -22.98 2.69 -48.03
CA PRO A 324 -22.12 2.22 -46.95
C PRO A 324 -21.58 0.82 -47.24
N ASP A 325 -20.36 0.51 -46.80
CA ASP A 325 -19.72 -0.80 -47.04
C ASP A 325 -20.56 -1.96 -46.46
N VAL A 326 -20.34 -3.19 -46.93
CA VAL A 326 -21.07 -4.39 -46.48
C VAL A 326 -21.00 -4.56 -44.96
N ASP A 327 -19.86 -4.19 -44.35
CA ASP A 327 -19.64 -4.27 -42.91
C ASP A 327 -20.37 -3.17 -42.12
N MET A 328 -20.74 -2.06 -42.78
CA MET A 328 -21.47 -0.93 -42.22
C MET A 328 -22.99 -1.04 -42.42
N ARG A 329 -23.47 -2.16 -42.94
CA ARG A 329 -24.90 -2.42 -43.12
C ARG A 329 -25.39 -3.38 -42.04
N PRO A 330 -26.58 -3.14 -41.45
CA PRO A 330 -27.25 -4.12 -40.62
C PRO A 330 -27.48 -5.40 -41.44
N SER A 331 -26.67 -6.42 -41.22
CA SER A 331 -26.72 -7.68 -41.93
C SER A 331 -26.80 -8.84 -40.94
N SER A 332 -27.14 -10.04 -41.44
CA SER A 332 -27.21 -11.24 -40.60
C SER A 332 -25.86 -11.50 -39.92
N VAL A 333 -25.92 -12.06 -38.72
CA VAL A 333 -24.78 -12.33 -37.80
C VAL A 333 -23.57 -12.93 -38.50
N GLU A 334 -23.82 -13.79 -39.49
CA GLU A 334 -22.82 -14.56 -40.23
C GLU A 334 -22.02 -13.72 -41.23
N LYS A 335 -22.53 -12.57 -41.66
CA LYS A 335 -21.90 -11.75 -42.70
C LYS A 335 -20.81 -10.83 -42.15
N VAL A 336 -20.93 -10.40 -40.89
CA VAL A 336 -19.97 -9.50 -40.21
C VAL A 336 -19.66 -9.98 -38.78
N PRO A 337 -19.04 -11.17 -38.61
CA PRO A 337 -18.70 -11.69 -37.29
C PRO A 337 -17.61 -10.86 -36.60
N ILE A 338 -16.77 -10.16 -37.36
CA ILE A 338 -15.62 -9.41 -36.86
C ILE A 338 -15.98 -8.30 -35.86
N ILE A 339 -17.06 -7.56 -36.10
CA ILE A 339 -17.46 -6.45 -35.23
C ILE A 339 -17.92 -6.99 -33.87
N ARG A 340 -18.63 -8.12 -33.85
CA ARG A 340 -19.11 -8.73 -32.61
C ARG A 340 -17.98 -9.31 -31.78
N THR A 341 -17.03 -9.99 -32.42
CA THR A 341 -15.89 -10.57 -31.72
C THR A 341 -14.99 -9.47 -31.15
N LEU A 342 -14.76 -8.39 -31.91
CA LEU A 342 -14.03 -7.22 -31.43
C LEU A 342 -14.75 -6.53 -30.27
N ASN A 343 -16.05 -6.30 -30.36
CA ASN A 343 -16.82 -5.65 -29.29
C ASN A 343 -16.88 -6.50 -28.02
N MET A 344 -17.08 -7.81 -28.15
CA MET A 344 -17.05 -8.75 -27.02
C MET A 344 -15.67 -8.79 -26.38
N LEU A 345 -14.61 -8.77 -27.19
CA LEU A 345 -13.24 -8.74 -26.69
C LEU A 345 -12.90 -7.41 -26.02
N SER A 346 -13.35 -6.28 -26.56
CA SER A 346 -13.17 -4.98 -25.93
C SER A 346 -13.93 -4.86 -24.63
N GLU A 347 -15.19 -5.32 -24.59
CA GLU A 347 -16.02 -5.37 -23.37
C GLU A 347 -15.31 -6.18 -22.29
N LYS A 348 -14.77 -7.34 -22.66
CA LYS A 348 -14.04 -8.21 -21.73
C LYS A 348 -12.72 -7.63 -21.25
N ILE A 349 -11.97 -6.94 -22.11
CA ILE A 349 -10.74 -6.25 -21.71
C ILE A 349 -11.09 -5.11 -20.75
N MET A 350 -12.12 -4.32 -21.06
CA MET A 350 -12.57 -3.20 -20.22
C MET A 350 -13.15 -3.67 -18.88
N ALA A 351 -13.85 -4.80 -18.84
CA ALA A 351 -14.39 -5.38 -17.60
C ALA A 351 -13.30 -5.76 -16.57
N ASN A 352 -12.07 -6.03 -17.03
CA ASN A 352 -10.93 -6.32 -16.15
C ASN A 352 -10.16 -5.06 -15.73
N VAL A 353 -10.41 -3.92 -16.37
CA VAL A 353 -9.79 -2.65 -16.02
C VAL A 353 -10.62 -2.02 -14.91
N ALA A 354 -9.98 -1.68 -13.80
CA ALA A 354 -10.65 -0.94 -12.73
C ALA A 354 -11.22 0.37 -13.33
N PRO A 355 -12.50 0.69 -13.07
CA PRO A 355 -13.07 1.93 -13.57
C PRO A 355 -12.24 3.10 -13.02
N ALA A 356 -11.55 3.81 -13.90
CA ALA A 356 -10.68 4.93 -13.54
C ALA A 356 -11.49 6.09 -12.96
N ASP A 357 -12.71 6.23 -13.48
CA ASP A 357 -13.76 7.03 -12.86
C ASP A 357 -14.42 6.14 -11.82
N GLY A 358 -14.06 6.34 -10.55
CA GLY A 358 -14.82 5.70 -9.46
C GLY A 358 -16.29 5.95 -9.74
N GLU A 359 -17.11 4.90 -9.74
CA GLU A 359 -18.55 5.03 -9.89
C GLU A 359 -19.05 5.87 -8.71
N ALA A 360 -18.96 7.20 -8.86
CA ALA A 360 -19.77 8.12 -8.12
C ALA A 360 -21.17 7.61 -8.37
N HIS A 361 -21.82 7.17 -7.32
CA HIS A 361 -23.23 6.83 -7.30
C HIS A 361 -24.01 8.06 -7.76
N THR A 362 -24.04 8.26 -9.07
CA THR A 362 -24.79 9.31 -9.70
C THR A 362 -26.18 8.73 -9.80
N SER A 363 -27.08 9.29 -9.00
CA SER A 363 -28.49 9.19 -9.31
C SER A 363 -28.66 9.61 -10.78
N ALA A 364 -29.63 9.10 -11.52
CA ALA A 364 -29.81 9.42 -12.94
C ALA A 364 -29.82 10.95 -13.22
N GLU A 365 -30.20 11.74 -12.23
CA GLU A 365 -30.14 13.21 -12.23
C GLU A 365 -28.70 13.78 -12.22
N ASP A 366 -27.76 13.21 -11.45
CA ASP A 366 -26.36 13.66 -11.38
C ASP A 366 -25.57 13.32 -12.65
N GLY A 367 -25.86 12.18 -13.29
CA GLY A 367 -25.28 11.83 -14.58
C GLY A 367 -25.67 12.86 -15.65
N THR A 368 -26.97 13.19 -15.70
CA THR A 368 -27.50 14.23 -16.60
C THR A 368 -26.93 15.62 -16.27
N TYR A 369 -26.76 15.97 -14.99
CA TYR A 369 -26.20 17.26 -14.58
C TYR A 369 -24.72 17.39 -14.95
N ASN A 370 -23.94 16.32 -14.77
CA ASN A 370 -22.54 16.25 -15.21
C ASN A 370 -22.41 16.35 -16.74
N GLU A 371 -23.33 15.74 -17.49
CA GLU A 371 -23.39 15.84 -18.96
C GLU A 371 -23.75 17.25 -19.46
N LEU A 372 -24.65 17.95 -18.76
CA LEU A 372 -25.05 19.33 -19.08
C LEU A 372 -24.00 20.37 -18.65
N GLN A 373 -23.02 20.00 -17.83
CA GLN A 373 -22.02 20.92 -17.30
C GLN A 373 -20.94 21.24 -18.35
N LEU A 374 -21.05 22.39 -19.00
CA LEU A 374 -20.06 22.87 -19.95
C LEU A 374 -18.78 23.35 -19.24
N ARG A 375 -17.61 22.98 -19.77
CA ARG A 375 -16.30 23.30 -19.17
C ARG A 375 -15.97 24.79 -19.14
N ASP A 376 -16.52 25.57 -20.06
CA ASP A 376 -16.33 27.01 -20.24
C ASP A 376 -17.18 27.85 -19.27
N LEU A 377 -18.33 27.32 -18.83
CA LEU A 377 -19.22 27.94 -17.84
C LEU A 377 -18.92 27.52 -16.40
N ARG A 378 -17.92 26.66 -16.18
CA ARG A 378 -17.42 26.37 -14.83
C ARG A 378 -16.78 27.65 -14.28
N GLY A 379 -17.22 28.07 -13.08
CA GLY A 379 -16.44 29.04 -12.32
C GLY A 379 -15.06 28.49 -12.01
N ASP A 380 -14.11 29.36 -11.69
CA ASP A 380 -12.81 28.92 -11.19
C ASP A 380 -13.03 27.98 -10.00
N GLU A 381 -12.39 26.80 -10.04
CA GLU A 381 -12.48 25.84 -8.95
C GLU A 381 -12.09 26.54 -7.64
N GLU A 382 -12.98 26.52 -6.64
CA GLU A 382 -12.72 27.12 -5.33
C GLU A 382 -11.52 26.39 -4.70
N GLN A 383 -10.34 26.99 -4.85
CA GLN A 383 -9.14 26.47 -4.25
C GLN A 383 -9.26 26.69 -2.74
N ASN A 384 -9.62 25.62 -2.02
CA ASN A 384 -9.61 25.56 -0.55
C ASN A 384 -8.17 25.63 -0.01
N ARG A 385 -7.50 26.77 -0.24
CA ARG A 385 -6.19 27.06 0.35
C ARG A 385 -6.43 27.43 1.80
N ILE A 386 -5.93 26.60 2.71
CA ILE A 386 -5.90 26.92 4.13
C ILE A 386 -5.00 28.15 4.28
N LEU A 387 -5.60 29.33 4.48
CA LEU A 387 -4.88 30.56 4.76
C LEU A 387 -4.24 30.44 6.15
N LEU A 388 -2.95 30.08 6.20
CA LEU A 388 -2.20 30.01 7.45
C LEU A 388 -1.84 31.42 7.93
N ASN A 389 -2.67 32.00 8.81
CA ASN A 389 -2.36 33.26 9.44
C ASN A 389 -1.41 33.05 10.64
N VAL A 390 -0.10 33.15 10.38
CA VAL A 390 0.94 33.01 11.42
C VAL A 390 0.96 34.26 12.29
N LYS A 391 0.40 34.14 13.51
CA LYS A 391 0.29 35.25 14.47
C LYS A 391 1.63 35.77 14.99
N ASP A 392 2.69 34.96 14.98
CA ASP A 392 3.96 35.32 15.61
C ASP A 392 5.16 34.93 14.73
N GLN A 393 5.36 35.69 13.65
CA GLN A 393 6.47 35.48 12.71
C GLN A 393 7.84 35.74 13.35
N SER A 394 7.89 36.54 14.43
CA SER A 394 9.12 36.88 15.14
C SER A 394 9.82 35.66 15.74
N ARG A 395 9.05 34.69 16.25
CA ARG A 395 9.57 33.44 16.83
C ARG A 395 10.19 32.52 15.80
N PHE A 396 9.68 32.56 14.57
CA PHE A 396 10.17 31.75 13.46
C PHE A 396 11.63 32.15 13.15
N PHE A 397 11.90 33.46 13.01
CA PHE A 397 13.24 33.97 12.75
C PHE A 397 14.22 33.80 13.93
N SER A 398 13.75 33.83 15.18
CA SER A 398 14.63 33.57 16.34
C SER A 398 14.98 32.09 16.54
N SER A 399 14.13 31.18 16.10
CA SER A 399 14.27 29.75 16.44
C SER A 399 15.30 28.99 15.60
N GLN A 400 15.71 29.53 14.45
CA GLN A 400 16.63 28.88 13.52
C GLN A 400 18.12 29.09 13.86
N ASN A 401 18.43 30.07 14.71
CA ASN A 401 19.80 30.47 15.10
C ASN A 401 20.17 30.12 16.57
N LYS A 402 19.44 29.20 17.20
CA LYS A 402 19.50 28.86 18.64
C LYS A 402 20.87 28.52 19.24
N SER A 403 21.88 28.17 18.44
CA SER A 403 23.14 27.65 18.99
C SER A 403 24.25 28.69 19.18
N ALA A 404 24.22 29.82 18.47
CA ALA A 404 25.27 30.84 18.53
C ALA A 404 24.73 32.23 18.87
N GLU A 405 23.48 32.54 18.48
CA GLU A 405 22.92 33.87 18.72
C GLU A 405 22.22 34.00 20.08
N ASP A 406 21.91 32.92 20.81
CA ASP A 406 21.20 33.02 22.09
C ASP A 406 22.03 33.70 23.20
N GLU A 407 23.36 33.57 23.20
CA GLU A 407 24.22 34.34 24.11
C GLU A 407 24.43 35.78 23.64
N GLN A 408 24.66 35.98 22.33
CA GLN A 408 24.83 37.31 21.74
C GLN A 408 23.55 38.15 21.86
N ASN A 409 22.37 37.59 21.56
CA ASN A 409 21.08 38.26 21.62
C ASN A 409 20.64 38.56 23.05
N LYS A 410 21.00 37.71 24.03
CA LYS A 410 20.80 38.04 25.45
C LYS A 410 21.66 39.24 25.87
N LEU A 411 22.88 39.36 25.36
CA LEU A 411 23.74 40.52 25.60
C LEU A 411 23.18 41.78 24.91
N PHE A 412 22.65 41.68 23.69
CA PHE A 412 22.02 42.81 22.99
C PHE A 412 20.69 43.24 23.63
N ALA A 413 19.89 42.30 24.14
CA ALA A 413 18.63 42.60 24.83
C ALA A 413 18.83 43.31 26.18
N GLN A 414 20.00 43.16 26.80
CA GLN A 414 20.37 43.85 28.04
C GLN A 414 20.92 45.27 27.81
N GLN A 415 21.26 45.63 26.57
CA GLN A 415 21.78 46.96 26.25
C GLN A 415 20.66 47.97 26.01
N ASP A 416 20.82 49.16 26.56
CA ASP A 416 19.86 50.26 26.43
C ASP A 416 20.01 50.93 25.05
N PRO A 417 18.99 50.87 24.16
CA PRO A 417 19.09 51.37 22.80
C PRO A 417 19.36 52.88 22.73
N SER A 418 18.92 53.64 23.75
CA SER A 418 19.14 55.09 23.82
C SER A 418 20.61 55.44 24.03
N LYS A 419 21.33 54.65 24.83
CA LYS A 419 22.77 54.82 25.09
C LYS A 419 23.61 54.41 23.88
N ILE A 420 23.20 53.34 23.19
CA ILE A 420 23.85 52.92 21.94
C ILE A 420 23.71 54.01 20.88
N LEU A 421 22.50 54.54 20.67
CA LEU A 421 22.29 55.62 19.70
C LEU A 421 23.06 56.90 20.06
N GLY A 422 23.18 57.23 21.36
CA GLY A 422 24.00 58.35 21.83
C GLY A 422 25.48 58.15 21.53
N ASN A 423 26.03 56.98 21.84
CA ASN A 423 27.42 56.64 21.55
C ASN A 423 27.67 56.60 20.04
N LEU A 424 26.77 56.02 19.26
CA LEU A 424 26.90 55.89 17.81
C LEU A 424 26.81 57.26 17.12
N ARG A 425 25.95 58.17 17.61
CA ARG A 425 25.93 59.57 17.15
C ARG A 425 27.22 60.30 17.52
N GLY A 426 27.78 60.05 18.70
CA GLY A 426 29.06 60.60 19.13
C GLY A 426 30.23 60.10 18.28
N GLU A 427 30.28 58.80 17.99
CA GLU A 427 31.28 58.19 17.11
C GLU A 427 31.13 58.64 15.66
N LEU A 428 29.90 58.74 15.16
CA LEU A 428 29.63 59.23 13.80
C LEU A 428 30.06 60.69 13.66
N GLY A 429 29.80 61.54 14.65
CA GLY A 429 30.29 62.93 14.66
C GLY A 429 31.80 63.05 14.79
N ARG A 430 32.47 62.06 15.39
CA ARG A 430 33.94 62.04 15.56
C ARG A 430 34.67 61.47 14.35
N ASN A 431 34.09 60.47 13.68
CA ASN A 431 34.72 59.71 12.61
C ASN A 431 34.27 60.16 11.20
N LEU A 432 33.12 60.83 11.09
CA LEU A 432 32.62 61.39 9.85
C LEU A 432 32.71 62.93 9.92
N PRO A 433 33.59 63.58 9.15
CA PRO A 433 33.62 65.03 9.07
C PRO A 433 32.28 65.57 8.55
N GLU A 434 31.86 66.75 9.01
CA GLU A 434 30.58 67.43 8.67
C GLU A 434 30.32 67.60 7.15
N GLY A 435 31.31 67.33 6.29
CA GLY A 435 31.21 67.38 4.83
C GLY A 435 30.95 66.03 4.12
N GLY A 436 30.73 64.92 4.83
CA GLY A 436 30.35 63.62 4.25
C GLY A 436 31.44 62.91 3.42
N ALA A 437 32.65 63.45 3.31
CA ALA A 437 33.77 62.83 2.63
C ALA A 437 34.64 62.04 3.63
N ALA A 438 34.50 60.73 3.66
CA ALA A 438 35.41 59.84 4.39
C ALA A 438 36.60 59.45 3.48
N PRO A 439 37.86 59.49 3.96
CA PRO A 439 38.99 59.02 3.18
C PRO A 439 38.91 57.49 2.97
N LEU A 440 38.53 57.08 1.76
CA LEU A 440 38.37 55.67 1.34
C LEU A 440 39.59 54.80 1.65
N GLY A 441 40.81 55.38 1.65
CA GLY A 441 42.04 54.65 1.98
C GLY A 441 42.04 54.03 3.38
N LYS A 442 41.41 54.69 4.36
CA LYS A 442 41.31 54.19 5.75
C LYS A 442 40.28 53.07 5.92
N LEU A 443 39.36 52.94 4.96
CA LEU A 443 38.28 51.94 4.93
C LEU A 443 38.69 50.68 4.17
N VAL A 444 39.58 50.82 3.18
CA VAL A 444 40.06 49.72 2.32
C VAL A 444 41.30 49.05 2.91
N GLU A 445 42.19 49.79 3.59
CA GLU A 445 43.37 49.24 4.27
C GLU A 445 43.54 49.94 5.64
N PRO A 446 43.09 49.34 6.76
CA PRO A 446 43.47 49.85 8.07
C PRO A 446 44.97 49.63 8.21
N GLN A 447 45.75 50.71 8.20
CA GLN A 447 47.17 50.65 8.53
C GLN A 447 47.30 50.10 9.95
N GLU A 448 48.01 48.98 10.08
CA GLU A 448 48.52 48.51 11.37
C GLU A 448 49.48 49.61 11.85
N ASN A 449 49.04 50.40 12.83
CA ASN A 449 49.99 51.10 13.67
C ASN A 449 50.69 50.01 14.48
N GLU A 450 51.89 49.65 14.04
CA GLU A 450 52.92 49.06 14.90
C GLU A 450 53.21 50.08 15.99
N ASP A 451 52.43 50.09 17.07
CA ASP A 451 52.88 50.52 18.39
C ASP A 451 51.84 50.13 19.45
N GLU A 452 52.39 49.67 20.56
CA GLU A 452 51.75 49.09 21.74
C GLU A 452 50.58 49.93 22.28
N ASP A 453 49.37 49.35 22.29
CA ASP A 453 48.46 49.37 23.45
C ASP A 453 47.21 48.53 23.15
N GLU A 454 46.84 47.69 24.13
CA GLU A 454 45.76 46.71 24.09
C GLU A 454 44.34 47.33 23.98
N GLN A 455 44.01 47.96 22.87
CA GLN A 455 42.61 48.28 22.55
C GLN A 455 42.15 47.40 21.39
N LYS A 456 41.37 46.38 21.77
CA LYS A 456 40.66 45.42 20.92
C LYS A 456 39.85 46.17 19.83
N PHE A 457 40.47 46.48 18.70
CA PHE A 457 39.72 46.90 17.53
C PHE A 457 38.89 45.72 17.04
N VAL A 458 37.59 45.86 17.27
CA VAL A 458 36.50 44.96 16.92
C VAL A 458 36.66 44.49 15.48
N ASN A 459 36.52 43.18 15.28
CA ASN A 459 36.49 42.47 14.00
C ASN A 459 35.85 43.27 12.84
N VAL A 460 36.62 44.13 12.15
CA VAL A 460 36.15 44.85 10.97
C VAL A 460 36.17 43.91 9.77
N VAL A 461 35.10 43.93 8.98
CA VAL A 461 34.99 43.18 7.71
C VAL A 461 36.07 43.67 6.76
N GLY A 462 36.92 42.77 6.26
CA GLY A 462 38.06 43.10 5.38
C GLY A 462 39.43 43.08 6.06
N SER A 463 39.52 42.90 7.38
CA SER A 463 40.81 42.75 8.07
C SER A 463 41.54 41.47 7.63
N ARG A 464 42.87 41.52 7.59
CA ARG A 464 43.75 40.39 7.22
C ARG A 464 43.45 39.08 7.99
N PRO A 465 43.13 39.07 9.31
CA PRO A 465 42.74 37.84 10.01
C PRO A 465 41.37 37.30 9.58
N ASN A 466 40.39 38.18 9.29
CA ASN A 466 39.08 37.75 8.77
C ASN A 466 39.20 37.21 7.35
N LEU A 467 40.04 37.80 6.50
CA LEU A 467 40.32 37.30 5.16
C LEU A 467 40.99 35.92 5.21
N LYS A 468 41.94 35.72 6.14
CA LYS A 468 42.52 34.39 6.42
C LYS A 468 41.45 33.39 6.86
N ARG A 469 40.57 33.74 7.81
CA ARG A 469 39.49 32.86 8.29
C ARG A 469 38.48 32.51 7.20
N ALA A 470 38.08 33.47 6.39
CA ALA A 470 37.22 33.25 5.23
C ALA A 470 37.91 32.36 4.18
N SER A 471 39.19 32.60 3.90
CA SER A 471 39.96 31.76 2.96
C SER A 471 40.10 30.32 3.45
N THR A 472 40.29 30.10 4.76
CA THR A 472 40.34 28.74 5.33
C THR A 472 38.99 28.04 5.22
N GLN A 473 37.87 28.74 5.47
CA GLN A 473 36.53 28.19 5.30
C GLN A 473 36.23 27.84 3.85
N ILE A 474 36.63 28.68 2.89
CA ILE A 474 36.47 28.40 1.46
C ILE A 474 37.30 27.17 1.06
N LEU A 475 38.54 27.07 1.51
CA LEU A 475 39.40 25.92 1.23
C LEU A 475 38.86 24.62 1.84
N GLU A 476 38.27 24.69 3.05
CA GLU A 476 37.60 23.57 3.70
C GLU A 476 36.35 23.14 2.91
N ALA A 477 35.48 24.07 2.51
CA ALA A 477 34.31 23.78 1.69
C ALA A 477 34.67 23.20 0.31
N ILE A 478 35.77 23.67 -0.31
CA ILE A 478 36.28 23.09 -1.57
C ILE A 478 36.77 21.65 -1.33
N ARG A 479 37.42 21.37 -0.20
CA ARG A 479 37.86 20.03 0.17
C ARG A 479 36.67 19.09 0.38
N ASP A 480 35.63 19.55 1.06
CA ASP A 480 34.41 18.78 1.27
C ASP A 480 33.67 18.52 -0.05
N ARG A 481 33.57 19.52 -0.93
CA ARG A 481 32.98 19.34 -2.27
C ARG A 481 33.81 18.38 -3.12
N ARG A 482 35.14 18.40 -3.01
CA ARG A 482 36.02 17.45 -3.70
C ARG A 482 35.82 16.03 -3.19
N THR A 483 35.72 15.81 -1.88
CA THR A 483 35.47 14.47 -1.33
C THR A 483 34.09 13.92 -1.71
N GLN A 484 33.09 14.79 -1.88
CA GLN A 484 31.77 14.40 -2.41
C GLN A 484 31.78 14.11 -3.92
N ASN A 485 32.60 14.82 -4.70
CA ASN A 485 32.65 14.67 -6.16
C ASN A 485 33.63 13.56 -6.63
N GLU A 486 34.64 13.20 -5.83
CA GLU A 486 35.56 12.07 -6.09
C GLU A 486 34.95 10.69 -5.73
N GLY A 487 33.62 10.57 -5.70
CA GLY A 487 32.88 9.36 -5.35
C GLY A 487 32.98 8.17 -6.34
N SER A 488 34.05 8.02 -7.12
CA SER A 488 34.17 6.90 -8.06
C SER A 488 35.57 6.37 -8.36
N SER A 489 36.64 6.77 -7.65
CA SER A 489 38.02 6.38 -8.03
C SER A 489 38.89 5.75 -6.92
N SER A 490 38.38 5.50 -5.71
CA SER A 490 39.01 4.63 -4.72
C SER A 490 37.99 3.65 -4.16
N ALA A 491 38.05 2.41 -4.64
CA ALA A 491 37.04 1.39 -4.44
C ALA A 491 36.95 0.92 -2.97
N GLY A 492 35.79 1.17 -2.36
CA GLY A 492 35.02 0.15 -1.66
C GLY A 492 35.19 0.03 -0.15
N THR A 493 36.40 0.13 0.41
CA THR A 493 36.61 -0.29 1.81
C THR A 493 37.32 0.72 2.71
N TYR A 494 37.63 1.92 2.24
CA TYR A 494 38.28 2.99 3.02
C TYR A 494 39.58 2.54 3.76
N GLY A 495 40.28 1.55 3.21
CA GLY A 495 41.48 0.96 3.82
C GLY A 495 41.21 -0.15 4.85
N LEU A 496 39.97 -0.57 5.02
CA LEU A 496 39.58 -1.76 5.77
C LEU A 496 39.65 -3.02 4.87
N SER A 497 39.83 -4.19 5.48
CA SER A 497 39.67 -5.46 4.76
C SER A 497 38.20 -5.64 4.32
N PRO A 498 37.93 -6.36 3.21
CA PRO A 498 36.56 -6.57 2.74
C PRO A 498 35.69 -7.30 3.76
N ALA A 499 36.26 -8.24 4.53
CA ALA A 499 35.56 -8.94 5.60
C ALA A 499 35.16 -8.00 6.75
N LEU A 500 36.07 -7.10 7.16
CA LEU A 500 35.75 -6.09 8.16
C LEU A 500 34.71 -5.08 7.66
N TYR A 501 34.79 -4.69 6.39
CA TYR A 501 33.85 -3.77 5.79
C TYR A 501 32.44 -4.37 5.67
N ASP A 502 32.33 -5.64 5.26
CA ASP A 502 31.06 -6.37 5.24
C ASP A 502 30.49 -6.51 6.66
N ARG A 503 31.34 -6.85 7.64
CA ARG A 503 30.95 -6.91 9.05
C ARG A 503 30.47 -5.55 9.54
N LEU A 504 31.17 -4.46 9.21
CA LEU A 504 30.79 -3.08 9.56
C LEU A 504 29.46 -2.67 8.92
N THR A 505 29.23 -3.07 7.67
CA THR A 505 27.96 -2.81 6.97
C THR A 505 26.80 -3.52 7.65
N LEU A 506 27.02 -4.77 8.08
CA LEU A 506 26.04 -5.58 8.77
C LEU A 506 25.82 -5.12 10.23
N THR A 507 26.85 -4.67 10.94
CA THR A 507 26.67 -4.03 12.26
C THR A 507 25.93 -2.72 12.13
N HIS A 508 26.22 -1.90 11.12
CA HIS A 508 25.46 -0.68 10.82
C HIS A 508 23.98 -1.01 10.58
N ALA A 509 23.68 -1.93 9.65
CA ALA A 509 22.31 -2.29 9.30
C ALA A 509 21.52 -2.86 10.48
N THR A 510 22.12 -3.72 11.30
CA THR A 510 21.41 -4.27 12.48
C THR A 510 21.25 -3.23 13.59
N THR A 511 22.21 -2.32 13.76
CA THR A 511 22.13 -1.23 14.75
C THR A 511 21.05 -0.23 14.36
N THR A 512 20.94 0.13 13.09
CA THR A 512 19.87 1.01 12.61
C THR A 512 18.51 0.35 12.78
N GLU A 513 18.39 -0.96 12.65
CA GLU A 513 17.14 -1.66 12.95
C GLU A 513 16.74 -1.60 14.41
N PHE A 514 17.64 -1.90 15.34
CA PHE A 514 17.34 -1.74 16.77
C PHE A 514 17.00 -0.30 17.13
N LEU A 515 17.61 0.68 16.46
CA LEU A 515 17.30 2.09 16.65
C LEU A 515 15.89 2.44 16.12
N HIS A 516 15.48 1.92 14.97
CA HIS A 516 14.09 2.08 14.48
C HIS A 516 13.08 1.45 15.43
N GLN A 517 13.35 0.21 15.88
CA GLN A 517 12.49 -0.49 16.85
C GLN A 517 12.38 0.30 18.16
N PHE A 518 13.51 0.82 18.65
CA PHE A 518 13.55 1.67 19.84
C PHE A 518 12.68 2.91 19.68
N TRP A 519 12.85 3.70 18.62
CA TRP A 519 12.06 4.93 18.44
C TRP A 519 10.58 4.64 18.22
N GLN A 520 10.24 3.57 17.50
CA GLN A 520 8.86 3.15 17.30
C GLN A 520 8.19 2.73 18.62
N ALA A 521 8.91 2.09 19.54
CA ALA A 521 8.40 1.75 20.86
C ALA A 521 8.38 2.97 21.80
N PHE A 522 9.48 3.71 21.89
CA PHE A 522 9.68 4.86 22.78
C PHE A 522 8.69 6.01 22.51
N LEU A 523 8.39 6.29 21.25
CA LEU A 523 7.43 7.34 20.86
C LEU A 523 5.99 6.84 20.72
N SER A 524 5.70 5.56 21.01
CA SER A 524 4.34 5.02 20.83
C SER A 524 3.33 5.51 21.87
N GLY A 525 3.79 6.02 23.01
CA GLY A 525 2.91 6.44 24.13
C GLY A 525 2.17 5.30 24.83
N ASN A 526 2.48 4.03 24.52
CA ASN A 526 1.84 2.86 25.11
C ASN A 526 2.64 2.35 26.32
N ALA A 527 2.03 2.38 27.51
CA ALA A 527 2.66 1.93 28.76
C ALA A 527 3.07 0.45 28.73
N ASP A 528 2.30 -0.41 28.06
CA ASP A 528 2.58 -1.85 27.96
C ASP A 528 3.91 -2.15 27.26
N ARG A 529 4.42 -1.22 26.44
CA ARG A 529 5.69 -1.36 25.71
C ARG A 529 6.90 -0.89 26.50
N ALA A 530 6.72 -0.34 27.71
CA ALA A 530 7.84 0.15 28.52
C ALA A 530 8.88 -0.95 28.83
N GLY A 531 8.42 -2.18 29.10
CA GLY A 531 9.29 -3.33 29.30
C GLY A 531 10.08 -3.72 28.03
N GLU A 532 9.50 -3.52 26.85
CA GLU A 532 10.17 -3.72 25.56
C GLU A 532 11.21 -2.63 25.29
N VAL A 533 10.93 -1.38 25.68
CA VAL A 533 11.91 -0.28 25.55
C VAL A 533 13.17 -0.56 26.37
N ALA A 534 13.02 -1.07 27.60
CA ALA A 534 14.16 -1.43 28.45
C ALA A 534 15.05 -2.51 27.83
N SER A 535 14.46 -3.55 27.23
CA SER A 535 15.23 -4.59 26.52
C SER A 535 15.87 -4.09 25.23
N LEU A 536 15.20 -3.17 24.51
CA LEU A 536 15.77 -2.53 23.35
C LEU A 536 16.95 -1.64 23.73
N VAL A 537 16.91 -0.94 24.86
CA VAL A 537 18.06 -0.16 25.37
C VAL A 537 19.27 -1.05 25.66
N GLU A 538 19.06 -2.24 26.22
CA GLU A 538 20.13 -3.24 26.37
C GLU A 538 20.73 -3.63 25.00
N SER A 539 19.87 -3.84 23.99
CA SER A 539 20.34 -4.13 22.63
C SER A 539 21.11 -2.97 21.99
N LEU A 540 20.74 -1.70 22.28
CA LEU A 540 21.48 -0.53 21.83
C LEU A 540 22.87 -0.44 22.49
N ASN A 541 22.98 -0.78 23.78
CA ASN A 541 24.27 -0.86 24.48
C ASN A 541 25.15 -1.97 23.89
N ARG A 542 24.60 -3.17 23.66
CA ARG A 542 25.31 -4.28 22.98
C ARG A 542 25.73 -3.90 21.56
N ALA A 543 24.90 -3.14 20.84
CA ALA A 543 25.24 -2.64 19.52
C ALA A 543 26.42 -1.64 19.57
N MET A 544 26.46 -0.76 20.57
CA MET A 544 27.58 0.15 20.81
C MET A 544 28.88 -0.62 21.13
N GLU A 545 28.81 -1.66 21.96
CA GLU A 545 29.95 -2.56 22.24
C GLU A 545 30.46 -3.27 20.99
N ARG A 546 29.56 -3.73 20.14
CA ARG A 546 29.90 -4.37 18.86
C ARG A 546 30.55 -3.40 17.87
N ILE A 547 30.14 -2.12 17.86
CA ILE A 547 30.83 -1.10 17.06
C ILE A 547 32.26 -0.90 17.58
N LYS A 548 32.44 -0.84 18.91
CA LYS A 548 33.77 -0.73 19.54
C LYS A 548 34.65 -1.96 19.25
N SER A 549 34.09 -3.17 19.26
CA SER A 549 34.87 -4.38 18.93
C SER A 549 35.31 -4.40 17.47
N VAL A 550 34.43 -4.00 16.54
CA VAL A 550 34.80 -3.85 15.12
C VAL A 550 35.89 -2.79 14.93
N ALA A 551 35.85 -1.70 15.70
CA ALA A 551 36.86 -0.67 15.67
C ALA A 551 38.22 -1.17 16.21
N GLN A 552 38.22 -1.94 17.29
CA GLN A 552 39.43 -2.56 17.84
C GLN A 552 40.06 -3.57 16.89
N ASP A 553 39.26 -4.41 16.24
CA ASP A 553 39.74 -5.37 15.25
C ASP A 553 40.32 -4.66 14.01
N ALA A 554 39.70 -3.56 13.57
CA ALA A 554 40.23 -2.73 12.49
C ALA A 554 41.58 -2.10 12.85
N ASP A 555 41.75 -1.69 14.10
CA ASP A 555 43.02 -1.19 14.60
C ASP A 555 44.08 -2.29 14.72
N ALA A 556 43.69 -3.50 15.11
CA ALA A 556 44.59 -4.65 15.12
C ALA A 556 45.09 -4.99 13.70
N GLU A 557 44.21 -5.03 12.69
CA GLU A 557 44.62 -5.23 11.29
C GLU A 557 45.57 -4.13 10.80
N ARG A 558 45.27 -2.87 11.15
CA ARG A 558 46.13 -1.74 10.81
C ARG A 558 47.51 -1.86 11.47
N GLN A 559 47.58 -2.29 12.73
CA GLN A 559 48.86 -2.51 13.43
C GLN A 559 49.68 -3.63 12.79
N VAL A 560 49.03 -4.70 12.31
CA VAL A 560 49.70 -5.77 11.56
C VAL A 560 50.30 -5.24 10.25
N GLU A 561 49.55 -4.44 9.49
CA GLU A 561 50.06 -3.87 8.23
C GLU A 561 51.20 -2.86 8.46
N ILE A 562 51.09 -2.04 9.51
CA ILE A 562 52.19 -1.16 9.94
C ILE A 562 53.41 -1.99 10.34
N GLY A 563 53.21 -3.12 11.04
CA GLY A 563 54.26 -4.07 11.39
C GLY A 563 54.98 -4.64 10.17
N ARG A 564 54.21 -5.07 9.16
CA ARG A 564 54.73 -5.57 7.88
C ARG A 564 55.55 -4.52 7.14
N LEU A 565 55.06 -3.29 7.05
CA LEU A 565 55.79 -2.18 6.41
C LEU A 565 57.07 -1.82 7.16
N ARG A 566 57.05 -1.87 8.50
CA ARG A 566 58.25 -1.68 9.33
C ARG A 566 59.29 -2.77 9.13
N GLN A 567 58.86 -4.04 9.03
CA GLN A 567 59.74 -5.17 8.73
C GLN A 567 60.36 -5.03 7.33
N HIS A 568 59.55 -4.73 6.32
CA HIS A 568 60.03 -4.51 4.95
C HIS A 568 61.05 -3.35 4.88
N ALA A 569 60.79 -2.23 5.56
CA ALA A 569 61.76 -1.13 5.60
C ALA A 569 63.06 -1.50 6.31
N ARG A 570 63.01 -2.38 7.32
CA ARG A 570 64.21 -2.92 7.99
C ARG A 570 65.00 -3.82 7.05
N GLU A 571 64.34 -4.72 6.32
CA GLU A 571 64.99 -5.58 5.33
C GLU A 571 65.63 -4.79 4.19
N VAL A 572 64.95 -3.76 3.68
CA VAL A 572 65.52 -2.91 2.62
C VAL A 572 66.68 -2.09 3.14
N LEU A 573 66.64 -1.62 4.40
CA LEU A 573 67.77 -0.96 5.05
C LEU A 573 68.97 -1.91 5.16
N GLU A 574 68.75 -3.16 5.57
CA GLU A 574 69.80 -4.19 5.67
C GLU A 574 70.38 -4.55 4.31
N LYS A 575 69.56 -4.66 3.26
CA LYS A 575 69.99 -5.04 1.91
C LYS A 575 70.61 -3.88 1.11
N THR A 576 70.18 -2.64 1.32
CA THR A 576 70.55 -1.50 0.44
C THR A 576 71.27 -0.36 1.16
N GLY A 577 71.34 -0.39 2.50
CA GLY A 577 71.94 0.68 3.32
C GLY A 577 71.16 2.00 3.31
N ARG A 578 70.06 2.11 2.56
CA ARG A 578 69.24 3.32 2.43
C ARG A 578 68.00 3.24 3.32
N LYS A 579 67.76 4.29 4.12
CA LYS A 579 66.56 4.42 4.97
C LYS A 579 65.36 4.86 4.12
N ILE A 580 64.34 4.01 4.03
CA ILE A 580 63.03 4.39 3.50
C ILE A 580 62.22 5.08 4.61
N LYS A 581 61.71 6.29 4.34
CA LYS A 581 60.71 6.94 5.21
C LYS A 581 59.35 6.28 4.99
N ILE A 582 58.86 5.55 6.00
CA ILE A 582 57.50 5.00 5.98
C ILE A 582 56.51 6.11 6.37
N SER A 583 55.55 6.41 5.50
CA SER A 583 54.43 7.29 5.81
C SER A 583 53.34 6.51 6.56
N LEU A 584 53.40 6.50 7.90
CA LEU A 584 52.37 5.87 8.75
C LEU A 584 50.96 6.46 8.54
N ALA A 585 50.88 7.71 8.06
CA ALA A 585 49.62 8.37 7.70
C ALA A 585 49.03 7.92 6.35
N SER A 586 49.79 7.17 5.53
CA SER A 586 49.30 6.65 4.23
C SER A 586 48.60 5.30 4.36
N VAL A 587 48.76 4.60 5.49
CA VAL A 587 48.05 3.36 5.77
C VAL A 587 46.62 3.72 6.16
N GLY A 588 45.71 3.61 5.20
CA GLY A 588 44.26 3.75 5.43
C GLY A 588 43.72 2.65 6.36
N GLY A 589 42.51 2.85 6.88
CA GLY A 589 41.87 1.92 7.82
C GLY A 589 42.11 2.24 9.30
N GLY A 590 41.74 1.31 10.19
CA GLY A 590 41.79 1.47 11.65
C GLY A 590 40.52 2.03 12.29
N GLU A 591 40.53 2.14 13.61
CA GLU A 591 39.46 2.62 14.48
C GLU A 591 38.96 4.00 14.06
N GLN A 592 39.88 4.91 13.70
CA GLN A 592 39.51 6.26 13.25
C GLN A 592 38.63 6.25 12.00
N THR A 593 38.85 5.29 11.10
CA THR A 593 38.03 5.12 9.89
C THR A 593 36.66 4.57 10.26
N VAL A 594 36.59 3.57 11.14
CA VAL A 594 35.33 3.01 11.65
C VAL A 594 34.50 4.08 12.38
N ASN A 595 35.11 4.85 13.28
CA ASN A 595 34.46 5.94 14.02
C ASN A 595 34.01 7.08 13.10
N ARG A 596 34.71 7.32 11.98
CA ARG A 596 34.29 8.29 10.97
C ARG A 596 33.08 7.78 10.17
N LEU A 597 33.09 6.51 9.75
CA LEU A 597 32.00 5.90 8.99
C LEU A 597 30.72 5.75 9.85
N LEU A 598 30.87 5.28 11.08
CA LEU A 598 29.76 5.05 12.02
C LEU A 598 29.50 6.22 12.97
N GLY A 599 30.17 7.35 12.79
CA GLY A 599 30.00 8.55 13.63
C GLY A 599 28.55 9.00 13.77
N PRO A 600 27.76 9.11 12.67
CA PRO A 600 26.34 9.45 12.76
C PRO A 600 25.53 8.42 13.56
N THR A 601 25.81 7.12 13.39
CA THR A 601 25.12 6.07 14.14
C THR A 601 25.49 6.05 15.61
N ILE A 602 26.75 6.31 15.96
CA ILE A 602 27.19 6.44 17.35
C ILE A 602 26.45 7.60 18.02
N ARG A 603 26.39 8.76 17.38
CA ARG A 603 25.61 9.91 17.90
C ARG A 603 24.13 9.57 18.04
N ALA A 604 23.55 8.86 17.08
CA ALA A 604 22.15 8.44 17.16
C ALA A 604 21.92 7.50 18.37
N LEU A 605 22.81 6.54 18.62
CA LEU A 605 22.77 5.68 19.80
C LEU A 605 22.90 6.48 21.10
N GLU A 606 23.88 7.38 21.19
CA GLU A 606 24.08 8.25 22.35
C GLU A 606 22.83 9.11 22.62
N THR A 607 22.20 9.66 21.58
CA THR A 607 20.98 10.45 21.74
C THR A 607 19.79 9.60 22.19
N ALA A 608 19.65 8.38 21.69
CA ALA A 608 18.60 7.45 22.11
C ALA A 608 18.75 7.06 23.58
N LEU A 609 19.96 6.68 23.99
CA LEU A 609 20.29 6.34 25.37
C LEU A 609 20.11 7.54 26.32
N ALA A 610 20.55 8.73 25.91
CA ALA A 610 20.39 9.94 26.70
C ALA A 610 18.92 10.30 26.92
N LYS A 611 18.08 10.24 25.88
CA LYS A 611 16.64 10.51 26.00
C LYS A 611 15.92 9.46 26.85
N TYR A 612 16.30 8.19 26.73
CA TYR A 612 15.76 7.14 27.59
C TYR A 612 16.11 7.38 29.06
N ASN A 613 17.38 7.66 29.36
CA ASN A 613 17.82 7.94 30.73
C ASN A 613 17.16 9.20 31.30
N GLN A 614 16.94 10.23 30.49
CA GLN A 614 16.20 11.41 30.89
C GLN A 614 14.74 11.07 31.25
N ALA A 615 14.04 10.35 30.37
CA ALA A 615 12.65 9.94 30.61
C ALA A 615 12.52 9.06 31.85
N LEU A 616 13.44 8.11 32.04
CA LEU A 616 13.48 7.24 33.22
C LEU A 616 13.74 8.03 34.51
N ALA A 617 14.59 9.05 34.47
CA ALA A 617 14.82 9.94 35.61
C ALA A 617 13.60 10.81 35.94
N GLU A 618 12.86 11.26 34.92
CA GLU A 618 11.60 11.99 35.07
C GLU A 618 10.53 11.10 35.71
N GLU A 619 10.34 9.86 35.22
CA GLU A 619 9.41 8.89 35.81
C GLU A 619 9.78 8.52 37.26
N MET A 620 11.06 8.30 37.56
CA MET A 620 11.52 8.04 38.92
C MET A 620 11.27 9.22 39.87
N LYS A 621 11.22 10.45 39.35
CA LYS A 621 10.92 11.65 40.13
C LYS A 621 9.41 11.85 40.33
N GLU A 622 8.60 11.42 39.37
CA GLU A 622 7.14 11.47 39.44
C GLU A 622 6.52 10.33 40.26
N MET A 623 7.24 9.21 40.46
CA MET A 623 6.81 8.18 41.40
C MET A 623 6.83 8.74 42.83
N PRO A 624 5.68 8.82 43.53
CA PRO A 624 5.65 9.26 44.92
C PRO A 624 6.46 8.27 45.76
N ALA A 625 7.38 8.79 46.57
CA ALA A 625 8.05 8.00 47.61
C ALA A 625 6.95 7.43 48.52
N GLY A 626 6.71 6.12 48.38
CA GLY A 626 5.74 5.38 49.18
C GLY A 626 6.14 5.29 50.64
#